data_AF-A0A7V7WP76-F1
#
_entry.id   AF-A0A7V7WP76-F1
#
_cell.length_a   1.000
_cell.length_b   1.000
_cell.length_c   1.000
_cell.angle_alpha   90.00
_cell.angle_beta   90.00
_cell.angle_gamma   90.00
#
_symmetry.space_group_name_H-M   'P 1'
#
loop_
_entity.id
_entity.type
_entity.pdbx_description
1 polymer ?
#
loop_
_entity_poly.entity_id
_entity_poly.type
_entity_poly.pdbx_seq_one_letter_code
_entity_poly.pdbx_strand_id
1 'polypeptide(L)'
;MRSLLAKLNLAWALLLHFIKRPFQDNGYRAFLDNYRADRLVPLSQVDKTWLMRFSQCLNCGLCDAACPAIGTLPRESFPGPSALVTTLTRATGDFWAAGVDLGMCEGCRNCESVCPNRVPVKEALEFLEAKALE
;
A
#
# COMPACT_ATOMS: atom_id res chain seq x y z
N MET A 1 45.68 6.59 -6.18
CA MET A 1 45.01 7.92 -6.21
C MET A 1 43.47 7.85 -6.25
N ARG A 2 42.83 7.12 -7.17
CA ARG A 2 41.35 7.05 -7.26
C ARG A 2 40.64 6.61 -5.97
N SER A 3 41.19 5.61 -5.27
CA SER A 3 40.66 5.12 -3.98
C SER A 3 40.74 6.17 -2.85
N LEU A 4 41.81 6.98 -2.83
CA LEU A 4 42.00 8.03 -1.82
C LEU A 4 40.99 9.17 -2.04
N LEU A 5 40.82 9.61 -3.29
CA LEU A 5 39.84 10.61 -3.68
C LEU A 5 38.40 10.16 -3.36
N ALA A 6 38.07 8.89 -3.62
CA ALA A 6 36.77 8.33 -3.27
C ALA A 6 36.51 8.35 -1.76
N LYS A 7 37.50 7.97 -0.94
CA LYS A 7 37.39 8.00 0.53
C LYS A 7 37.26 9.43 1.06
N LEU A 8 38.01 10.38 0.51
CA LEU A 8 37.92 11.80 0.88
C LEU A 8 36.56 12.39 0.49
N ASN A 9 36.05 12.06 -0.70
CA ASN A 9 34.72 12.50 -1.13
C ASN A 9 33.62 11.92 -0.22
N LEU A 10 33.72 10.64 0.14
CA LEU A 10 32.78 10.00 1.07
C LEU A 10 32.84 10.65 2.46
N ALA A 11 34.04 10.89 2.99
CA ALA A 11 34.23 11.55 4.28
C ALA A 11 33.66 12.98 4.27
N TRP A 12 33.88 13.72 3.19
CA TRP A 12 33.32 15.05 2.98
C TRP A 12 31.79 15.04 2.92
N ALA A 13 31.20 14.12 2.15
CA ALA A 13 29.74 13.97 2.06
C ALA A 13 29.12 13.59 3.41
N LEU A 14 29.76 12.69 4.16
CA LEU A 14 29.33 12.30 5.49
C LEU A 14 29.38 13.48 6.48
N LEU A 15 30.47 14.26 6.45
CA LEU A 15 30.63 15.45 7.28
C LEU A 15 29.56 16.51 6.96
N LEU A 16 29.31 16.76 5.67
CA LEU A 16 28.22 17.64 5.22
C LEU A 16 26.83 17.13 5.66
N HIS A 17 26.59 15.82 5.64
CA HIS A 17 25.33 15.24 6.13
C HIS A 17 25.11 15.59 7.61
N PHE A 18 26.10 15.37 8.48
CA PHE A 18 25.96 15.70 9.91
C PHE A 18 25.81 17.20 10.18
N ILE A 19 26.47 18.07 9.39
CA ILE A 19 26.31 19.53 9.50
C ILE A 19 24.90 19.97 9.09
N LYS A 20 24.36 19.39 8.01
CA LYS A 20 23.02 19.78 7.49
C LYS A 20 21.87 19.14 8.25
N ARG A 21 22.06 17.95 8.84
CA ARG A 21 21.03 17.18 9.53
C ARG A 21 20.18 17.96 10.56
N PRO A 22 20.73 18.81 11.45
CA PRO A 22 19.91 19.58 12.40
C PRO A 22 19.05 20.66 11.73
N PHE A 23 19.34 21.05 10.49
CA PHE A 23 18.61 22.06 9.73
C PHE A 23 17.65 21.47 8.69
N GLN A 24 17.65 20.14 8.50
CA GLN A 24 16.71 19.50 7.59
C GLN A 24 15.41 19.17 8.32
N ASP A 25 14.28 19.52 7.70
CA ASP A 25 12.96 19.02 8.08
C ASP A 25 12.92 17.50 7.80
N ASN A 26 13.34 16.68 8.76
CA ASN A 26 13.41 15.22 8.61
C ASN A 26 12.09 14.54 9.00
N GLY A 27 10.97 15.27 8.86
CA GLY A 27 9.68 14.92 9.43
C GLY A 27 8.60 14.64 8.39
N TYR A 28 7.38 14.47 8.90
CA TYR A 28 6.18 14.21 8.09
C TYR A 28 5.96 15.21 6.94
N ARG A 29 6.30 16.50 7.15
CA ARG A 29 6.17 17.54 6.12
C ARG A 29 7.04 17.29 4.89
N ALA A 30 8.35 17.06 5.10
CA ALA A 30 9.25 16.75 3.99
C ALA A 30 8.91 15.43 3.30
N PHE A 31 8.36 14.44 4.02
CA PHE A 31 7.81 13.25 3.39
C PHE A 31 6.68 13.61 2.42
N LEU A 32 5.69 14.39 2.86
CA LEU A 32 4.58 14.81 2.01
C LEU A 32 5.07 15.64 0.82
N ASP A 33 5.99 16.58 1.02
CA ASP A 33 6.48 17.43 -0.06
C ASP A 33 7.19 16.62 -1.18
N ASN A 34 7.90 15.55 -0.81
CA ASN A 34 8.59 14.71 -1.78
C ASN A 34 7.70 13.67 -2.45
N TYR A 35 6.72 13.11 -1.73
CA TYR A 35 6.01 11.89 -2.16
C TYR A 35 4.52 12.06 -2.41
N ARG A 36 3.92 13.20 -2.08
CA ARG A 36 2.49 13.45 -2.33
C ARG A 36 2.15 13.38 -3.82
N ALA A 37 3.04 13.85 -4.69
CA ALA A 37 2.85 13.78 -6.14
C ALA A 37 2.80 12.31 -6.65
N ASP A 38 3.57 11.43 -6.01
CA ASP A 38 3.62 10.00 -6.31
C ASP A 38 2.50 9.20 -5.64
N ARG A 39 1.60 9.88 -4.91
CA ARG A 39 0.47 9.28 -4.17
C ARG A 39 0.92 8.21 -3.17
N LEU A 40 2.15 8.31 -2.66
CA LEU A 40 2.58 7.49 -1.54
C LEU A 40 1.99 8.09 -0.26
N VAL A 41 0.88 7.50 0.16
CA VAL A 41 0.18 7.89 1.38
C VAL A 41 0.94 7.46 2.64
N PRO A 42 1.01 8.31 3.67
CA PRO A 42 1.62 7.95 4.93
C PRO A 42 0.78 6.88 5.65
N LEU A 43 1.48 5.91 6.26
CA LEU A 43 0.85 4.84 7.03
C LEU A 43 0.92 5.15 8.53
N SER A 44 -0.26 5.31 9.13
CA SER A 44 -0.43 5.40 10.58
C SER A 44 -0.05 4.09 11.28
N GLN A 45 0.05 4.11 12.61
CA GLN A 45 0.28 2.88 13.37
C GLN A 45 -0.89 1.89 13.26
N VAL A 46 -2.11 2.42 13.10
CA VAL A 46 -3.32 1.63 12.87
C VAL A 46 -3.24 0.96 11.50
N ASP A 47 -2.86 1.70 10.46
CA ASP A 47 -2.69 1.18 9.09
C ASP A 47 -1.71 0.01 9.04
N LYS A 48 -0.56 0.14 9.73
CA LYS A 48 0.44 -0.93 9.81
C LYS A 48 -0.12 -2.19 10.47
N THR A 49 -0.97 -2.03 11.49
CA THR A 49 -1.60 -3.16 12.17
C THR A 49 -2.56 -3.89 11.24
N TRP A 50 -3.32 -3.16 10.43
CA TRP A 50 -4.20 -3.74 9.41
C TRP A 50 -3.41 -4.42 8.29
N LEU A 51 -2.35 -3.80 7.79
CA LEU A 51 -1.47 -4.40 6.77
C LEU A 51 -0.91 -5.76 7.21
N MET A 52 -0.61 -5.93 8.50
CA MET A 52 -0.17 -7.22 9.07
C MET A 52 -1.28 -8.29 9.08
N ARG A 53 -2.56 -7.89 9.08
CA ARG A 53 -3.70 -8.81 8.93
C ARG A 53 -3.92 -9.16 7.46
N PHE A 54 -3.86 -8.17 6.58
CA PHE A 54 -3.99 -8.35 5.13
C PHE A 54 -2.86 -9.23 4.57
N SER A 55 -1.66 -9.14 5.14
CA SER A 55 -0.49 -9.90 4.71
C SER A 55 -0.58 -11.41 4.93
N GLN A 56 -1.59 -11.89 5.67
CA GLN A 56 -1.86 -13.32 5.85
C GLN A 56 -2.49 -13.98 4.62
N CYS A 57 -2.82 -13.20 3.58
CA CYS A 57 -3.33 -13.74 2.33
C CYS A 57 -2.26 -14.61 1.63
N LEU A 58 -2.62 -15.86 1.32
CA LEU A 58 -1.78 -16.80 0.56
C LEU A 58 -2.09 -16.79 -0.94
N ASN A 59 -2.94 -15.87 -1.40
CA ASN A 59 -3.37 -15.76 -2.79
C ASN A 59 -3.97 -17.05 -3.38
N CYS A 60 -4.78 -17.78 -2.59
CA CYS A 60 -5.37 -19.05 -3.00
C CYS A 60 -6.61 -18.92 -3.92
N GLY A 61 -7.21 -17.74 -4.01
CA GLY A 61 -8.37 -17.47 -4.90
C GLY A 61 -9.74 -17.97 -4.39
N LEU A 62 -9.83 -18.64 -3.24
CA LEU A 62 -11.12 -19.10 -2.69
C LEU A 62 -12.13 -17.97 -2.49
N CYS A 63 -11.63 -16.80 -2.04
CA CYS A 63 -12.44 -15.61 -1.86
C CYS A 63 -13.04 -15.08 -3.17
N ASP A 64 -12.34 -15.20 -4.29
CA ASP A 64 -12.85 -14.78 -5.60
C ASP A 64 -13.96 -15.72 -6.07
N ALA A 65 -13.79 -17.04 -5.87
CA ALA A 65 -14.81 -18.04 -6.20
C ALA A 65 -16.11 -17.87 -5.39
N ALA A 66 -16.02 -17.34 -4.16
CA ALA A 66 -17.17 -17.06 -3.30
C ALA A 66 -17.79 -15.67 -3.51
N CYS A 67 -17.16 -14.81 -4.32
CA CYS A 67 -17.60 -13.42 -4.51
C CYS A 67 -18.66 -13.33 -5.61
N PRO A 68 -19.86 -12.79 -5.32
CA PRO A 68 -20.95 -12.70 -6.32
C PRO A 68 -20.67 -11.67 -7.43
N ALA A 69 -19.81 -10.70 -7.17
CA ALA A 69 -19.38 -9.71 -8.16
C ALA A 69 -18.45 -10.34 -9.23
N ILE A 70 -17.77 -11.45 -8.90
CA ILE A 70 -16.90 -12.15 -9.83
C ILE A 70 -17.77 -12.92 -10.84
N GLY A 71 -17.64 -12.57 -12.11
CA GLY A 71 -18.43 -13.15 -13.21
C GLY A 71 -19.63 -12.30 -13.63
N THR A 72 -20.01 -11.29 -12.85
CA THR A 72 -21.03 -10.30 -13.22
C THR A 72 -20.38 -8.99 -13.70
N LEU A 73 -19.23 -8.63 -13.14
CA LEU A 73 -18.50 -7.41 -13.48
C LEU A 73 -17.23 -7.71 -14.30
N PRO A 74 -16.81 -6.79 -15.19
CA PRO A 74 -15.51 -6.88 -15.86
C PRO A 74 -14.36 -6.89 -14.84
N ARG A 75 -13.34 -7.72 -15.07
CA ARG A 75 -12.20 -7.83 -14.14
C ARG A 75 -11.35 -6.57 -14.10
N GLU A 76 -11.37 -5.78 -15.17
CA GLU A 76 -10.71 -4.49 -15.27
C GLU A 76 -11.34 -3.47 -14.31
N SER A 77 -12.64 -3.59 -14.03
CA SER A 77 -13.35 -2.71 -13.10
C SER A 77 -13.34 -3.26 -11.68
N PHE A 78 -13.49 -4.58 -11.51
CA PHE A 78 -13.43 -5.26 -10.22
C PHE A 78 -12.57 -6.53 -10.32
N PRO A 79 -11.28 -6.48 -9.93
CA PRO A 79 -10.36 -7.60 -10.09
C PRO A 79 -10.64 -8.76 -9.13
N GLY A 80 -11.38 -8.50 -8.05
CA GLY A 80 -11.80 -9.48 -7.06
C GLY A 80 -11.15 -9.30 -5.68
N PRO A 81 -11.72 -9.91 -4.63
CA PRO A 81 -11.21 -9.86 -3.27
C PRO A 81 -9.73 -10.21 -3.10
N SER A 82 -9.22 -11.20 -3.84
CA SER A 82 -7.81 -11.61 -3.72
C SER A 82 -6.85 -10.50 -4.15
N ALA A 83 -7.17 -9.82 -5.25
CA ALA A 83 -6.39 -8.71 -5.80
C ALA A 83 -6.46 -7.47 -4.90
N LEU A 84 -7.64 -7.18 -4.33
CA LEU A 84 -7.83 -6.10 -3.34
C LEU A 84 -6.83 -6.27 -2.20
N VAL A 85 -6.77 -7.45 -1.58
CA VAL A 85 -5.90 -7.68 -0.41
C VAL A 85 -4.43 -7.80 -0.81
N THR A 86 -4.09 -8.54 -1.86
CA THR A 86 -2.68 -8.87 -2.16
C THR A 86 -1.92 -7.73 -2.82
N THR A 87 -2.56 -7.03 -3.74
CA THR A 87 -1.90 -6.04 -4.61
C THR A 87 -2.25 -4.64 -4.14
N LEU A 88 -3.54 -4.32 -4.01
CA LEU A 88 -3.94 -2.92 -3.78
C LEU A 88 -3.56 -2.42 -2.39
N THR A 89 -3.66 -3.25 -1.34
CA THR A 89 -3.26 -2.80 0.02
C THR A 89 -1.75 -2.52 0.13
N ARG A 90 -0.94 -3.05 -0.79
CA ARG A 90 0.53 -2.92 -0.78
C ARG A 90 1.05 -1.90 -1.78
N ALA A 91 0.22 -1.51 -2.74
CA ALA A 91 0.55 -0.59 -3.83
C ALA A 91 -0.45 0.57 -3.85
N THR A 92 -0.57 1.28 -2.72
CA THR A 92 -1.56 2.36 -2.54
C THR A 92 -1.38 3.50 -3.56
N GLY A 93 -0.16 3.78 -4.02
CA GLY A 93 0.10 4.73 -5.10
C GLY A 93 -0.44 4.26 -6.46
N ASP A 94 -0.38 2.95 -6.72
CA ASP A 94 -0.77 2.35 -8.00
C ASP A 94 -2.26 2.02 -8.09
N PHE A 95 -2.96 1.91 -6.95
CA PHE A 95 -4.41 1.69 -6.90
C PHE A 95 -5.15 2.68 -7.81
N TRP A 96 -4.71 3.94 -7.80
CA TRP A 96 -5.25 5.01 -8.61
C TRP A 96 -5.10 4.83 -10.12
N ALA A 97 -3.99 4.24 -10.54
CA ALA A 97 -3.70 3.99 -11.94
C ALA A 97 -4.47 2.76 -12.45
N ALA A 98 -4.88 1.87 -11.55
CA ALA A 98 -5.52 0.61 -11.89
C ALA A 98 -6.99 0.74 -12.33
N GLY A 99 -7.63 1.91 -12.14
CA GLY A 99 -9.02 2.13 -12.57
C GLY A 99 -10.06 1.26 -11.86
N VAL A 100 -9.69 0.69 -10.72
CA VAL A 100 -10.56 -0.19 -9.93
C VAL A 100 -11.65 0.63 -9.24
N ASP A 101 -12.89 0.20 -9.40
CA ASP A 101 -14.03 0.78 -8.68
C ASP A 101 -14.29 -0.01 -7.41
N LEU A 102 -13.83 0.53 -6.27
CA LEU A 102 -14.01 -0.07 -4.95
C LEU A 102 -15.50 -0.17 -4.56
N GLY A 103 -16.35 0.70 -5.10
CA GLY A 103 -17.80 0.71 -4.85
C GLY A 103 -18.54 -0.48 -5.45
N MET A 104 -17.88 -1.27 -6.29
CA MET A 104 -18.43 -2.52 -6.84
C MET A 104 -18.55 -3.64 -5.81
N CYS A 105 -17.88 -3.52 -4.66
CA CYS A 105 -18.02 -4.48 -3.57
C CYS A 105 -19.27 -4.19 -2.72
N GLU A 106 -20.23 -5.13 -2.67
CA GLU A 106 -21.45 -5.00 -1.86
C GLU A 106 -21.24 -5.22 -0.35
N GLY A 107 -20.01 -5.54 0.08
CA GLY A 107 -19.71 -5.76 1.51
C GLY A 107 -20.33 -7.02 2.12
N CYS A 108 -20.73 -8.02 1.30
CA CYS A 108 -21.40 -9.24 1.76
C CYS A 108 -20.55 -10.18 2.64
N ARG A 109 -19.22 -9.99 2.67
CA ARG A 109 -18.25 -10.81 3.44
C ARG A 109 -18.21 -12.31 3.14
N ASN A 110 -18.80 -12.79 2.04
CA ASN A 110 -18.67 -14.19 1.60
C ASN A 110 -17.21 -14.62 1.37
N CYS A 111 -16.38 -13.69 0.92
CA CYS A 111 -14.95 -13.89 0.75
C CYS A 111 -14.21 -14.23 2.06
N GLU A 112 -14.69 -13.71 3.20
CA GLU A 112 -14.07 -13.92 4.51
C GLU A 112 -14.47 -15.26 5.12
N SER A 113 -15.71 -15.71 4.90
CA SER A 113 -16.21 -16.98 5.44
C SER A 113 -15.49 -18.21 4.87
N VAL A 114 -15.00 -18.10 3.63
CA VAL A 114 -14.21 -19.15 2.96
C VAL A 114 -12.71 -19.00 3.14
N CYS A 115 -12.24 -17.91 3.76
CA CYS A 115 -10.81 -17.64 3.87
C CYS A 115 -10.15 -18.50 4.96
N PRO A 116 -9.18 -19.37 4.63
CA PRO A 116 -8.54 -20.25 5.61
C PRO A 116 -7.75 -19.48 6.68
N ASN A 117 -7.21 -18.31 6.32
CA ASN A 117 -6.42 -17.45 7.22
C ASN A 117 -7.22 -16.30 7.82
N ARG A 118 -8.55 -16.25 7.59
CA ARG A 118 -9.44 -15.21 8.15
C ARG A 118 -8.95 -13.79 7.84
N VAL A 119 -8.56 -13.57 6.60
CA VAL A 119 -8.16 -12.26 6.10
C VAL A 119 -9.39 -11.34 6.10
N PRO A 120 -9.32 -10.15 6.73
CA PRO A 120 -10.43 -9.21 6.81
C PRO A 120 -10.52 -8.38 5.52
N VAL A 121 -11.33 -8.84 4.55
CA VAL A 121 -11.43 -8.23 3.21
C VAL A 121 -12.23 -6.93 3.24
N LYS A 122 -13.29 -6.83 4.05
CA LYS A 122 -14.06 -5.59 4.17
C LYS A 122 -13.20 -4.46 4.74
N GLU A 123 -12.39 -4.77 5.74
CA GLU A 123 -11.47 -3.80 6.34
C GLU A 123 -10.34 -3.43 5.35
N ALA A 124 -9.95 -4.34 4.45
CA ALA A 124 -9.03 -4.03 3.36
C ALA A 124 -9.66 -3.05 2.35
N LEU A 125 -10.95 -3.22 2.03
CA LEU A 125 -11.70 -2.29 1.18
C LEU A 125 -11.77 -0.90 1.83
N GLU A 126 -12.19 -0.83 3.09
CA GLU A 126 -12.28 0.43 3.85
C GLU A 126 -10.91 1.13 3.96
N PHE A 127 -9.83 0.36 4.15
CA PHE A 127 -8.48 0.88 4.13
C PHE A 127 -8.13 1.52 2.78
N LEU A 128 -8.46 0.86 1.67
CA LEU A 128 -8.20 1.39 0.34
C LEU A 128 -9.01 2.65 0.05
N GLU A 129 -10.30 2.66 0.41
CA GLU A 129 -11.17 3.84 0.27
C GLU A 129 -10.66 5.02 1.10
N ALA A 130 -10.24 4.78 2.35
CA ALA A 130 -9.65 5.82 3.19
C ALA A 130 -8.36 6.39 2.57
N LYS A 131 -7.49 5.53 2.04
CA LYS A 131 -6.25 5.94 1.36
C LYS A 131 -6.49 6.57 -0.01
N ALA A 132 -7.65 6.33 -0.61
CA ALA A 132 -8.08 7.05 -1.79
C ALA A 132 -8.50 8.50 -1.48
N LEU A 133 -8.93 8.82 -0.27
CA LEU A 133 -9.40 10.17 0.03
C LEU A 133 -8.30 11.10 0.58
N GLU A 134 -7.11 10.57 0.85
CA GLU A 134 -5.93 11.30 1.40
C GLU A 134 -5.05 11.96 0.33
#